data_AF-A0A524M6G1-F1
#
_entry.id   AF-A0A524M6G1-F1
#
_cell.length_a   1.000
_cell.length_b   1.000
_cell.length_c   1.000
_cell.angle_alpha   90.00
_cell.angle_beta   90.00
_cell.angle_gamma   90.00
#
_symmetry.space_group_name_H-M   'P 1'
#
loop_
_entity.id
_entity.type
_entity.pdbx_description
1 polymer ?
#
loop_
_entity_poly.entity_id
_entity_poly.type
_entity_poly.pdbx_seq_one_letter_code
_entity_poly.pdbx_strand_id
1 'polypeptide(L)'
;MSVRSKEEDAQSRLRDQLKALSNRHAIEILQVLNPKTGEMVPTVGWDSIVEGLLSLEGMTKPEKGSNREKTQDEVIYEENRLGLMSGGTIYETMNKLVKVSFVISSGDKGRKQRGFMITH
;
A
#
# COMPACT_ATOMS: atom_id res chain seq x y z
N MET A 1 -8.80 -6.37 35.57
CA MET A 1 -7.73 -6.83 34.65
C MET A 1 -6.39 -6.54 35.29
N SER A 2 -5.51 -7.55 35.38
CA SER A 2 -4.20 -7.43 36.04
C SER A 2 -3.21 -6.63 35.18
N VAL A 3 -2.25 -5.95 35.80
CA VAL A 3 -1.18 -5.22 35.08
C VAL A 3 -0.38 -6.16 34.17
N ARG A 4 -0.19 -7.40 34.62
CA ARG A 4 0.54 -8.45 33.91
C ARG A 4 -0.12 -8.85 32.58
N SER A 5 -1.46 -8.89 32.53
CA SER A 5 -2.17 -9.23 31.29
C SER A 5 -2.08 -8.11 30.25
N LYS A 6 -1.99 -6.84 30.68
CA LYS A 6 -1.82 -5.70 29.76
C LYS A 6 -0.43 -5.67 29.11
N GLU A 7 0.61 -6.06 29.84
CA GLU A 7 1.98 -6.12 29.31
C GLU A 7 2.14 -7.24 28.27
N GLU A 8 1.56 -8.41 28.52
CA GLU A 8 1.54 -9.53 27.57
C GLU A 8 0.80 -9.14 26.28
N ASP A 9 -0.35 -8.46 26.39
CA ASP A 9 -1.11 -7.96 25.25
C ASP A 9 -0.31 -6.92 24.43
N ALA A 10 0.39 -6.01 25.10
CA ALA A 10 1.21 -5.01 24.45
C ALA A 10 2.41 -5.64 23.71
N GLN A 11 3.07 -6.62 24.32
CA GLN A 11 4.17 -7.35 23.68
C GLN A 11 3.69 -8.17 22.49
N SER A 12 2.51 -8.79 22.57
CA SER A 12 1.90 -9.51 21.44
C SER A 12 1.63 -8.57 20.27
N ARG A 13 1.06 -7.39 20.52
CA ARG A 13 0.81 -6.37 19.49
C ARG A 13 2.09 -5.90 18.82
N LEU A 14 3.15 -5.65 19.60
CA LEU A 14 4.45 -5.24 19.05
C LEU A 14 5.04 -6.32 18.15
N ARG A 15 4.95 -7.61 18.55
CA ARG A 15 5.42 -8.73 17.72
C ARG A 15 4.65 -8.81 16.39
N ASP A 16 3.34 -8.62 16.43
CA ASP A 16 2.50 -8.62 15.22
C ASP A 16 2.86 -7.44 14.30
N GLN A 17 3.09 -6.25 14.86
CA GLN A 17 3.53 -5.07 14.10
C GLN A 17 4.89 -5.30 13.44
N LEU A 18 5.88 -5.81 14.18
CA LEU A 18 7.20 -6.12 13.64
C LEU A 18 7.13 -7.18 12.54
N LYS A 19 6.29 -8.20 12.70
CA LYS A 19 6.05 -9.24 11.69
C LYS A 19 5.37 -8.68 10.43
N ALA A 20 4.52 -7.66 10.56
CA ALA A 20 3.92 -7.00 9.41
C ALA A 20 4.97 -6.19 8.62
N LEU A 21 5.89 -5.51 9.34
CA LEU A 21 6.96 -4.70 8.73
C LEU A 21 8.10 -5.53 8.13
N SER A 22 8.24 -6.82 8.48
CA SER A 22 9.29 -7.67 7.92
C SER A 22 9.11 -7.99 6.43
N ASN A 23 7.98 -7.60 5.83
CA ASN A 23 7.73 -7.74 4.41
C ASN A 23 8.20 -6.48 3.66
N ARG A 24 9.01 -6.65 2.62
CA ARG A 24 9.48 -5.54 1.75
C ARG A 24 8.33 -4.64 1.28
N HIS A 25 7.24 -5.24 0.81
CA HIS A 25 6.07 -4.49 0.33
C HIS A 25 5.38 -3.68 1.43
N ALA A 26 5.55 -4.04 2.71
CA ALA A 26 4.97 -3.26 3.80
C ALA A 26 5.60 -1.88 3.88
N ILE A 27 6.94 -1.82 3.76
CA ILE A 27 7.68 -0.56 3.76
C ILE A 27 7.34 0.28 2.53
N GLU A 28 7.29 -0.33 1.35
CA GLU A 28 6.95 0.35 0.10
C GLU A 28 5.52 0.93 0.15
N ILE A 29 4.55 0.15 0.63
CA ILE A 29 3.17 0.63 0.83
C ILE A 29 3.14 1.83 1.79
N LEU A 30 3.85 1.76 2.92
CA LEU A 30 3.87 2.84 3.90
C LEU A 30 4.54 4.11 3.34
N GLN A 31 5.58 3.96 2.51
CA GLN A 31 6.21 5.08 1.81
C GLN A 31 5.26 5.75 0.83
N VAL A 32 4.47 4.96 0.08
CA VAL A 32 3.47 5.49 -0.86
C VAL A 32 2.32 6.21 -0.13
N LEU A 33 1.90 5.71 1.03
CA LEU A 33 0.85 6.31 1.83
C LEU A 33 1.31 7.51 2.67
N ASN A 34 2.62 7.70 2.83
CA ASN A 34 3.16 8.78 3.66
C ASN A 34 2.93 10.13 2.96
N PRO A 35 2.20 11.08 3.58
CA PRO A 35 2.05 12.42 3.01
C PRO A 35 3.42 13.10 2.87
N LYS A 36 3.52 14.04 1.91
CA LYS A 36 4.68 14.93 1.88
C LYS A 36 4.63 15.84 3.11
N THR A 37 5.81 16.25 3.59
CA THR A 37 5.94 17.02 4.83
C THR A 37 5.01 18.24 4.84
N GLY A 38 4.14 18.32 5.85
CA GLY A 38 3.20 19.43 6.03
C GLY A 38 1.82 19.23 5.40
N GLU A 39 1.56 18.11 4.71
CA GLU A 39 0.26 17.79 4.11
C GLU A 39 -0.63 16.97 5.07
N MET A 40 -1.95 17.13 4.96
CA MET A 40 -2.91 16.25 5.64
C MET A 40 -2.79 14.82 5.11
N VAL A 41 -2.91 13.82 5.99
CA VAL A 41 -2.85 12.40 5.59
C VAL A 41 -3.98 12.11 4.59
N PRO A 42 -3.67 11.78 3.32
CA PRO A 42 -4.70 11.55 2.32
C PRO A 42 -5.25 10.12 2.42
N THR A 43 -6.52 9.96 2.01
CA THR A 43 -7.06 8.64 1.68
C THR A 43 -6.70 8.32 0.24
N VAL A 44 -5.93 7.26 0.03
CA VAL A 44 -5.38 6.86 -1.28
C VAL A 44 -6.09 5.61 -1.80
N GLY A 45 -6.51 5.63 -3.06
CA GLY A 45 -7.12 4.47 -3.71
C GLY A 45 -6.10 3.41 -4.13
N TRP A 46 -6.58 2.19 -4.38
CA TRP A 46 -5.73 1.07 -4.81
C TRP A 46 -4.93 1.37 -6.08
N ASP A 47 -5.54 2.01 -7.08
CA ASP A 47 -4.86 2.39 -8.33
C ASP A 47 -3.67 3.31 -8.06
N SER A 48 -3.86 4.35 -7.25
CA SER A 48 -2.80 5.30 -6.87
C SER A 48 -1.70 4.65 -6.04
N ILE A 49 -2.03 3.65 -5.20
CA ILE A 49 -1.03 2.87 -4.48
C ILE A 49 -0.14 2.10 -5.45
N VAL A 50 -0.75 1.42 -6.43
CA VAL A 50 0.00 0.67 -7.45
C VAL A 50 0.89 1.60 -8.28
N GLU A 51 0.37 2.76 -8.70
CA GLU A 51 1.17 3.76 -9.42
C GLU A 51 2.33 4.28 -8.55
N GLY A 52 2.11 4.48 -7.25
CA GLY A 52 3.15 4.86 -6.30
C GLY A 52 4.23 3.80 -6.14
N LEU A 53 3.86 2.51 -6.09
CA LEU A 53 4.82 1.41 -6.03
C LEU A 53 5.69 1.33 -7.28
N LEU A 54 5.10 1.47 -8.47
CA LEU A 54 5.85 1.54 -9.73
C LEU A 54 6.81 2.73 -9.74
N SER A 55 6.38 3.86 -9.20
CA SER A 55 7.22 5.06 -9.09
C SER A 55 8.42 4.84 -8.16
N LEU A 56 8.26 4.08 -7.07
CA LEU A 56 9.37 3.68 -6.19
C LEU A 56 10.37 2.74 -6.89
N GLU A 57 9.91 1.96 -7.86
CA GLU A 57 10.75 1.11 -8.72
C GLU A 57 11.41 1.89 -9.89
N GLY A 58 11.17 3.21 -9.98
CA GLY A 58 11.71 4.06 -11.04
C GLY A 58 10.89 4.03 -12.34
N MET A 59 9.74 3.35 -12.36
CA MET A 59 8.83 3.34 -13.50
C MET A 59 7.86 4.51 -13.41
N THR A 60 8.04 5.48 -14.31
CA THR A 60 7.09 6.60 -14.45
C THR A 60 6.01 6.23 -15.45
N LYS A 61 4.80 6.74 -15.22
CA LYS A 61 3.69 6.57 -16.14
C LYS A 61 4.04 7.24 -17.48
N PRO A 62 4.16 6.49 -18.59
CA PRO A 62 4.45 7.08 -19.88
C PRO A 62 3.33 8.04 -20.30
N GLU A 63 3.70 9.15 -20.92
CA GLU A 63 2.74 10.07 -21.53
C GLU A 63 2.03 9.34 -22.65
N LYS A 64 0.69 9.26 -22.58
CA LYS A 64 -0.11 8.63 -23.63
C LYS A 64 0.14 9.36 -24.94
N GLY A 65 0.88 8.71 -25.83
CA GLY A 65 1.05 9.19 -27.18
C GLY A 65 -0.31 9.30 -27.86
N SER A 66 -0.55 10.39 -28.59
CA SER A 66 -1.77 10.57 -29.41
C SER A 66 -1.90 9.54 -30.56
N ASN A 67 -0.86 8.74 -30.79
CA ASN A 67 -0.83 7.68 -31.79
C ASN A 67 -1.27 6.34 -31.19
N ARG A 68 -2.10 5.61 -31.94
CA ARG A 68 -2.77 4.37 -31.53
C ARG A 68 -1.84 3.19 -31.19
N GLU A 69 -0.54 3.32 -31.39
CA GLU A 69 0.43 2.24 -31.13
C GLU A 69 1.09 2.45 -29.77
N LYS A 70 0.94 1.44 -28.91
CA LYS A 70 1.59 1.45 -27.60
C LYS A 70 3.09 1.37 -27.77
N THR A 71 3.83 2.22 -27.07
CA THR A 71 5.29 2.09 -27.01
C THR A 71 5.69 0.86 -26.20
N GLN A 72 6.91 0.35 -26.39
CA GLN A 72 7.43 -0.75 -25.58
C GLN A 72 7.41 -0.41 -24.08
N ASP A 73 7.71 0.83 -23.74
CA ASP A 73 7.67 1.33 -22.36
C ASP A 73 6.24 1.36 -21.78
N GLU A 74 5.23 1.70 -22.60
CA GLU A 74 3.82 1.63 -22.22
C GLU A 74 3.36 0.19 -21.97
N VAL A 75 3.84 -0.77 -22.76
CA VAL A 75 3.53 -2.19 -22.57
C VAL A 75 4.14 -2.69 -21.26
N ILE A 76 5.44 -2.44 -21.04
CA ILE A 76 6.14 -2.86 -19.82
C ILE A 76 5.49 -2.24 -18.58
N TYR A 77 5.16 -0.94 -18.64
CA TYR A 77 4.48 -0.26 -17.54
C TYR A 77 3.13 -0.91 -17.21
N GLU A 78 2.27 -1.16 -18.22
CA GLU A 78 0.96 -1.77 -18.00
C GLU A 78 1.05 -3.23 -17.55
N GLU A 79 2.02 -4.01 -18.03
CA GLU A 79 2.26 -5.38 -17.57
C GLU A 79 2.63 -5.42 -16.09
N ASN A 80 3.59 -4.57 -15.67
CA ASN A 80 3.98 -4.47 -14.27
C ASN A 80 2.81 -3.95 -13.41
N ARG A 81 2.08 -2.94 -13.89
CA ARG A 81 0.88 -2.44 -13.23
C ARG A 81 -0.16 -3.53 -13.04
N LEU A 82 -0.47 -4.32 -14.07
CA LEU A 82 -1.41 -5.44 -13.99
C LEU A 82 -0.91 -6.53 -13.03
N GLY A 83 0.39 -6.81 -13.02
CA GLY A 83 1.03 -7.72 -12.08
C GLY A 83 0.76 -7.31 -10.63
N LEU A 84 1.00 -6.04 -10.30
CA LEU A 84 0.76 -5.49 -8.97
C LEU A 84 -0.75 -5.43 -8.63
N MET A 85 -1.61 -5.12 -9.62
CA MET A 85 -3.07 -5.09 -9.45
C MET A 85 -3.68 -6.47 -9.23
N SER A 86 -3.11 -7.53 -9.83
CA SER A 86 -3.53 -8.92 -9.61
C SER A 86 -3.40 -9.30 -8.13
N GLY A 87 -2.46 -8.67 -7.43
CA GLY A 87 -2.60 -8.29 -6.03
C GLY A 87 -2.73 -9.45 -5.07
N GLY A 88 -1.99 -10.55 -5.27
CA GLY A 88 -1.85 -11.56 -4.22
C GLY A 88 -1.07 -10.96 -3.05
N THR A 89 0.25 -10.85 -3.21
CA THR A 89 1.16 -10.47 -2.13
C THR A 89 0.96 -9.05 -1.60
N ILE A 90 0.72 -8.05 -2.47
CA ILE A 90 0.60 -6.64 -2.04
C ILE A 90 -0.72 -6.41 -1.30
N TYR A 91 -1.83 -6.95 -1.81
CA TYR A 91 -3.12 -6.82 -1.13
C TYR A 91 -3.14 -7.55 0.21
N GLU A 92 -2.54 -8.74 0.28
CA GLU A 92 -2.34 -9.45 1.55
C GLU A 92 -1.52 -8.62 2.55
N THR A 93 -0.45 -7.99 2.06
CA THR A 93 0.41 -7.12 2.88
C THR A 93 -0.36 -5.90 3.39
N MET A 94 -1.15 -5.26 2.52
CA MET A 94 -2.04 -4.17 2.90
C MET A 94 -3.04 -4.61 3.98
N ASN A 95 -3.67 -5.77 3.84
CA ASN A 95 -4.60 -6.27 4.86
C ASN A 95 -3.89 -6.59 6.19
N LYS A 96 -2.64 -7.05 6.16
CA LYS A 96 -1.82 -7.23 7.37
C LYS A 96 -1.54 -5.89 8.04
N LEU A 97 -1.17 -4.85 7.28
CA LEU A 97 -0.97 -3.50 7.79
C LEU A 97 -2.24 -2.93 8.42
N VAL A 98 -3.40 -3.18 7.81
CA VAL A 98 -4.70 -2.79 8.39
C VAL A 98 -4.96 -3.54 9.70
N LYS A 99 -4.70 -4.84 9.75
CA LYS A 99 -4.89 -5.65 10.95
C LYS A 99 -4.05 -5.16 12.14
N VAL A 100 -2.82 -4.72 11.90
CA VAL A 100 -1.91 -4.22 12.96
C VAL A 100 -2.01 -2.70 13.18
N SER A 101 -3.00 -2.05 12.58
CA SER A 101 -3.29 -0.63 12.73
C SER A 101 -2.20 0.32 12.24
N PHE A 102 -1.39 -0.08 11.24
CA PHE A 102 -0.53 0.87 10.50
C PHE A 102 -1.28 1.60 9.38
N VAL A 103 -2.39 1.01 8.90
CA VAL A 103 -3.22 1.58 7.85
C VAL A 103 -4.69 1.46 8.24
N ILE A 104 -5.48 2.48 7.98
CA ILE A 104 -6.94 2.44 8.04
C ILE A 104 -7.47 2.27 6.62
N SER A 105 -8.46 1.41 6.43
CA SER A 105 -9.20 1.34 5.17
C SER A 105 -10.56 2.00 5.29
N SER A 106 -10.93 2.80 4.30
CA SER A 106 -12.26 3.44 4.15
C SER A 106 -12.97 2.91 2.90
N GLY A 107 -14.30 2.93 2.89
CA GLY A 107 -15.14 2.45 1.78
C GLY A 107 -15.53 0.97 1.85
N ASP A 108 -16.35 0.53 0.89
CA ASP A 108 -16.89 -0.83 0.82
C ASP A 108 -15.82 -1.89 0.52
N LYS A 109 -16.09 -3.13 0.94
CA LYS A 109 -15.20 -4.28 0.71
C LYS A 109 -15.07 -4.58 -0.80
N GLY A 110 -14.05 -4.02 -1.44
CA GLY A 110 -13.67 -4.32 -2.82
C GLY A 110 -12.49 -3.48 -3.29
N ARG A 111 -11.60 -4.03 -4.12
CA ARG A 111 -10.33 -3.37 -4.52
C ARG A 111 -10.52 -1.99 -5.19
N LYS A 112 -11.62 -1.77 -5.92
CA LYS A 112 -11.81 -0.55 -6.74
C LYS A 112 -12.32 0.67 -5.96
N GLN A 113 -12.98 0.49 -4.83
CA GLN A 113 -13.59 1.60 -4.06
C GLN A 113 -13.02 1.75 -2.66
N ARG A 114 -12.03 0.92 -2.31
CA ARG A 114 -11.39 0.96 -1.00
C ARG A 114 -10.27 1.98 -0.99
N GLY A 115 -10.40 2.95 -0.09
CA GLY A 115 -9.36 3.91 0.23
C GLY A 115 -8.51 3.41 1.39
N PHE A 116 -7.25 3.82 1.44
CA PHE A 116 -6.29 3.48 2.49
C PHE A 116 -5.58 4.73 2.99
N MET A 117 -5.28 4.77 4.28
CA MET A 117 -4.70 5.93 4.94
C MET A 117 -3.74 5.45 6.03
N ILE A 118 -2.54 6.02 6.15
CA ILE A 118 -1.63 5.66 7.24
C ILE A 118 -2.19 6.12 8.59
N THR A 119 -2.05 5.30 9.61
CA THR A 119 -2.41 5.66 10.99
C THR A 119 -1.28 6.49 11.60
N HIS A 120 -1.63 7.50 12.40
CA HIS A 120 -0.69 8.43 13.05
C HIS A 120 0.44 7.74 13.80
#